data_AF-A0A452ZK66-F1
#
_entry.id   AF-A0A452ZK66-F1
#
_cell.length_a   1.000
_cell.length_b   1.000
_cell.length_c   1.000
_cell.angle_alpha   90.00
_cell.angle_beta   90.00
_cell.angle_gamma   90.00
#
_symmetry.space_group_name_H-M   'P 1'
#
loop_
_entity.id
_entity.type
_entity.pdbx_description
1 polymer ?
#
loop_
_entity_poly.entity_id
_entity_poly.type
_entity_poly.pdbx_seq_one_letter_code
_entity_poly.pdbx_strand_id
1 'polypeptide(L)'
;TSSARHIRLPTPHFAKPKRHRRSGPARMDPTDQSPEEVYSVWALPPEPVRDRLRGLMAGLRAAHGGPPFEPHATVVGAVRMRRPAAIQALRAAAAAADVAPYTARVTGVARGDFFYQCVYLLLEPTP
;
A
#
# COMPACT_ATOMS: atom_id res chain seq x y z
N THR A 1 17.79 6.68 6.94
CA THR A 1 16.59 6.35 7.73
C THR A 1 15.38 7.05 7.12
N SER A 2 14.72 6.42 6.14
CA SER A 2 13.53 7.00 5.49
C SER A 2 12.29 6.37 6.10
N SER A 3 11.49 7.17 6.80
CA SER A 3 10.25 6.73 7.44
C SER A 3 9.11 6.80 6.42
N ALA A 4 8.74 5.68 5.82
CA ALA A 4 7.52 5.60 5.01
C ALA A 4 6.29 5.80 5.91
N ARG A 5 5.53 6.88 5.68
CA ARG A 5 4.29 7.16 6.42
C ARG A 5 3.16 6.34 5.81
N HIS A 6 2.68 5.32 6.53
CA HIS A 6 1.49 4.56 6.18
C HIS A 6 0.22 5.40 6.38
N ILE A 7 -0.57 5.59 5.31
CA ILE A 7 -1.93 6.14 5.41
C ILE A 7 -2.89 4.94 5.54
N ARG A 8 -3.42 4.70 6.75
CA ARG A 8 -4.46 3.69 7.01
C ARG A 8 -5.83 4.38 6.97
N LEU A 9 -6.75 3.87 6.16
CA LEU A 9 -8.16 4.32 6.16
C LEU A 9 -8.93 3.60 7.28
N PRO A 10 -9.78 4.29 8.06
CA PRO A 10 -10.53 3.68 9.15
C PRO A 10 -11.69 2.81 8.64
N THR A 11 -11.92 1.68 9.31
CA THR A 11 -13.07 0.78 9.12
C THR A 11 -14.32 1.41 9.77
N PRO A 12 -15.49 1.48 9.09
CA PRO A 12 -16.67 2.10 9.67
C PRO A 12 -17.42 1.12 10.61
N HIS A 13 -17.53 1.48 11.88
CA HIS A 13 -18.55 0.94 12.78
C HIS A 13 -19.89 1.63 12.51
N PHE A 14 -20.95 0.85 12.30
CA PHE A 14 -22.31 1.37 12.10
C PHE A 14 -22.86 1.99 13.39
N ALA A 15 -22.97 3.32 13.42
CA ALA A 15 -23.76 4.07 14.37
C ALA A 15 -24.70 5.04 13.62
N LYS A 16 -25.93 5.22 14.13
CA LYS A 16 -27.02 6.00 13.53
C LYS A 16 -26.65 7.48 13.25
N PRO A 17 -27.29 8.15 12.27
CA PRO A 17 -26.68 9.28 11.58
C PRO A 17 -26.88 10.59 12.34
N LYS A 18 -25.79 11.22 12.79
CA LYS A 18 -25.77 12.68 13.00
C LYS A 18 -25.61 13.35 11.65
N ARG A 19 -26.46 14.34 11.34
CA ARG A 19 -26.33 15.19 10.15
C ARG A 19 -24.97 15.88 10.19
N HIS A 20 -23.99 15.29 9.52
CA HIS A 20 -22.75 15.95 9.17
C HIS A 20 -22.94 16.58 7.80
N ARG A 21 -22.71 17.91 7.75
CA ARG A 21 -22.49 18.62 6.50
C ARG A 21 -21.51 17.80 5.66
N ARG A 22 -21.92 17.36 4.48
CA ARG A 22 -21.05 16.76 3.48
C ARG A 22 -19.91 17.74 3.22
N SER A 23 -18.74 17.49 3.82
CA SER A 23 -17.50 18.07 3.36
C SER A 23 -17.24 17.49 1.98
N GLY A 24 -17.47 18.32 0.94
CA GLY A 24 -17.04 18.00 -0.42
C GLY A 24 -15.52 17.75 -0.45
N PRO A 25 -14.99 17.23 -1.57
CA PRO A 25 -13.55 17.03 -1.70
C PRO A 25 -12.85 18.35 -1.39
N ALA A 26 -11.93 18.34 -0.43
CA ALA A 26 -11.10 19.50 -0.11
C ALA A 26 -10.49 19.99 -1.42
N ARG A 27 -10.83 21.21 -1.83
CA ARG A 27 -10.23 21.85 -3.00
C ARG A 27 -8.72 21.89 -2.75
N MET A 28 -7.94 21.42 -3.73
CA MET A 28 -6.49 21.49 -3.68
C MET A 28 -6.09 22.96 -3.51
N ASP A 29 -5.24 23.25 -2.53
CA ASP A 29 -4.63 24.56 -2.42
C ASP A 29 -3.53 24.64 -3.50
N PRO A 30 -3.71 25.43 -4.56
CA PRO A 30 -2.71 25.57 -5.62
C PRO A 30 -1.41 26.22 -5.11
N THR A 31 -1.40 26.75 -3.89
CA THR A 31 -0.23 27.33 -3.25
C THR A 31 0.49 26.38 -2.29
N ASP A 32 0.11 25.10 -2.22
CA ASP A 32 0.78 24.13 -1.34
C ASP A 32 2.28 24.02 -1.65
N GLN A 33 3.11 24.55 -0.75
CA GLN A 33 4.58 24.53 -0.80
C GLN A 33 5.17 23.35 -0.02
N SER A 34 4.37 22.35 0.37
CA SER A 34 4.87 21.17 1.04
C SER A 34 5.96 20.48 0.21
N PRO A 35 7.00 19.93 0.88
CA PRO A 35 8.08 19.25 0.17
C PRO A 35 7.54 18.05 -0.58
N GLU A 36 8.18 17.74 -1.70
CA GLU A 36 7.92 16.47 -2.38
C GLU A 36 8.44 15.31 -1.53
N GLU A 37 7.65 14.24 -1.51
CA GLU A 37 8.00 12.97 -0.88
C GLU A 37 8.00 11.87 -1.94
N VAL A 38 8.65 10.75 -1.63
CA VAL A 38 8.64 9.56 -2.49
C VAL A 38 7.52 8.62 -2.02
N TYR A 39 6.62 8.30 -2.93
CA TYR A 39 5.47 7.43 -2.72
C TYR A 39 5.59 6.12 -3.51
N SER A 40 4.93 5.09 -3.01
CA SER A 40 4.72 3.81 -3.72
C SER A 40 3.27 3.38 -3.57
N VAL A 41 2.75 2.68 -4.59
CA VAL A 41 1.39 2.11 -4.58
C VAL A 41 1.50 0.60 -4.38
N TRP A 42 0.77 0.10 -3.39
CA TRP A 42 0.83 -1.28 -2.94
C TRP A 42 -0.52 -1.96 -3.10
N ALA A 43 -0.54 -3.12 -3.76
CA ALA A 43 -1.65 -4.05 -3.70
C ALA A 43 -1.54 -4.85 -2.40
N LEU A 44 -2.64 -4.88 -1.64
CA LEU A 44 -2.72 -5.59 -0.37
C LEU A 44 -3.46 -6.91 -0.57
N PRO A 45 -2.88 -8.06 -0.19
CA PRO A 45 -3.60 -9.32 -0.18
C PRO A 45 -4.85 -9.21 0.71
N PRO A 46 -6.00 -9.81 0.37
CA PRO A 46 -7.17 -9.83 1.23
C PRO A 46 -6.94 -10.72 2.47
N GLU A 47 -7.73 -10.52 3.52
CA GLU A 47 -7.92 -11.56 4.54
C GLU A 47 -8.59 -12.82 3.94
N PRO A 48 -8.25 -14.03 4.40
CA PRO A 48 -7.30 -14.38 5.47
C PRO A 48 -5.83 -14.49 5.01
N VAL A 49 -5.55 -14.32 3.72
CA VAL A 49 -4.21 -14.51 3.14
C VAL A 49 -3.20 -13.55 3.77
N ARG A 50 -3.58 -12.29 3.99
CA ARG A 50 -2.72 -11.30 4.63
C ARG A 50 -2.26 -11.70 6.02
N ASP A 51 -3.13 -12.31 6.82
CA ASP A 51 -2.77 -12.76 8.18
C ASP A 51 -1.84 -13.97 8.17
N ARG A 52 -2.08 -14.92 7.25
CA ARG A 52 -1.15 -16.03 7.02
C ARG A 52 0.25 -15.52 6.63
N LEU A 53 0.33 -14.52 5.77
CA LEU A 53 1.60 -13.90 5.36
C LEU A 53 2.26 -13.16 6.52
N ARG A 54 1.51 -12.40 7.33
CA ARG A 54 2.03 -11.76 8.54
C ARG A 54 2.65 -12.78 9.50
N GLY A 55 2.00 -13.92 9.71
CA GLY A 55 2.52 -15.02 10.54
C GLY A 55 3.84 -15.57 9.99
N LEU A 56 3.90 -15.88 8.69
CA LEU A 56 5.11 -16.36 8.02
C LEU A 56 6.26 -15.34 8.13
N MET A 57 5.99 -14.07 7.86
CA MET A 57 6.97 -12.99 7.95
C MET A 57 7.45 -12.77 9.39
N ALA A 58 6.57 -12.95 10.39
CA ALA A 58 6.95 -12.87 11.79
C ALA A 58 7.89 -14.01 12.20
N GLY A 59 7.60 -15.25 11.76
CA GLY A 59 8.47 -16.40 11.99
C GLY A 59 9.86 -16.23 11.38
N LEU A 60 9.94 -15.82 10.11
CA LEU A 60 11.22 -15.56 9.43
C LEU A 60 12.00 -14.44 10.13
N ARG A 61 11.33 -13.35 10.51
CA ARG A 61 11.97 -12.24 11.24
C ARG A 61 12.47 -12.67 12.62
N ALA A 62 11.75 -13.52 13.34
CA ALA A 62 12.21 -14.03 14.62
C ALA A 62 13.49 -14.87 14.48
N ALA A 63 13.62 -15.61 13.38
CA ALA A 63 14.79 -16.46 13.11
C ALA A 63 15.99 -15.70 12.53
N HIS A 64 15.76 -14.66 11.71
CA HIS A 64 16.80 -14.02 10.90
C HIS A 64 16.95 -12.50 11.11
N GLY A 65 16.08 -11.88 11.93
CA GLY A 65 16.03 -10.43 12.12
C GLY A 65 15.32 -9.69 10.98
N GLY A 66 15.50 -8.36 10.94
CA GLY A 66 14.91 -7.46 9.94
C GLY A 66 13.69 -6.67 10.42
N PRO A 67 13.32 -5.57 9.73
CA PRO A 67 12.20 -4.73 10.13
C PRO A 67 10.84 -5.40 9.82
N PRO A 68 9.80 -5.17 10.63
CA PRO A 68 8.44 -5.55 10.25
C PRO A 68 7.92 -4.67 9.12
N PHE A 69 7.12 -5.25 8.23
CA PHE A 69 6.38 -4.53 7.20
C PHE A 69 5.06 -5.25 6.89
N GLU A 70 4.11 -4.55 6.27
CA GLU A 70 2.84 -5.15 5.85
C GLU A 70 3.03 -6.02 4.60
N PRO A 71 2.41 -7.21 4.48
CA PRO A 71 2.46 -7.99 3.25
C PRO A 71 1.85 -7.19 2.09
N HIS A 72 2.61 -6.98 1.01
CA HIS A 72 2.16 -6.23 -0.16
C HIS A 72 2.87 -6.70 -1.44
N ALA A 73 2.26 -6.38 -2.58
CA ALA A 73 2.95 -6.31 -3.86
C ALA A 73 3.06 -4.85 -4.29
N THR A 74 4.27 -4.38 -4.60
CA THR A 74 4.47 -3.03 -5.13
C THR A 74 4.03 -2.99 -6.58
N VAL A 75 3.00 -2.20 -6.88
CA VAL A 75 2.46 -2.01 -8.24
C VAL A 75 3.14 -0.83 -8.93
N VAL A 76 3.38 0.25 -8.18
CA VAL A 76 4.11 1.43 -8.64
C VAL A 76 5.15 1.79 -7.60
N GLY A 77 6.42 1.84 -8.01
CA GLY A 77 7.55 2.16 -7.13
C GLY A 77 7.99 3.61 -7.26
N ALA A 78 8.42 4.18 -6.12
CA ALA A 78 9.27 5.38 -6.02
C ALA A 78 8.88 6.58 -6.91
N VAL A 79 7.64 7.05 -6.79
CA VAL A 79 7.16 8.25 -7.48
C VAL A 79 7.30 9.47 -6.58
N ARG A 80 7.99 10.51 -7.04
CA ARG A 80 8.15 11.74 -6.29
C ARG A 80 7.01 12.72 -6.57
N MET A 81 6.28 13.11 -5.54
CA MET A 81 5.11 13.99 -5.65
C MET A 81 4.94 14.84 -4.39
N ARG A 82 4.21 15.95 -4.49
CA ARG A 82 3.65 16.60 -3.30
C ARG A 82 2.48 15.81 -2.77
N ARG A 83 2.28 15.84 -1.45
CA ARG A 83 1.28 15.01 -0.77
C ARG A 83 -0.15 15.15 -1.33
N PRO A 84 -0.69 16.36 -1.59
CA PRO A 84 -2.05 16.47 -2.13
C PRO A 84 -2.19 15.85 -3.52
N ALA A 85 -1.19 16.04 -4.38
CA ALA A 85 -1.15 15.47 -5.72
C ALA A 85 -1.08 13.93 -5.67
N ALA A 86 -0.27 13.37 -4.76
CA ALA A 86 -0.19 11.92 -4.54
C ALA A 86 -1.53 11.33 -4.08
N ILE A 87 -2.23 11.99 -3.15
CA ILE A 87 -3.55 11.56 -2.68
C ILE A 87 -4.59 11.62 -3.81
N GLN A 88 -4.57 12.68 -4.62
CA GLN A 88 -5.48 12.82 -5.74
C GLN A 88 -5.22 11.75 -6.80
N ALA A 89 -3.95 11.51 -7.16
CA ALA A 89 -3.56 10.47 -8.10
C ALA A 89 -3.99 9.08 -7.62
N LEU A 90 -3.78 8.77 -6.33
CA LEU A 90 -4.22 7.50 -5.75
C LEU A 90 -5.75 7.34 -5.80
N ARG A 91 -6.50 8.41 -5.49
CA ARG A 91 -7.97 8.38 -5.58
C ARG A 91 -8.47 8.23 -7.02
N ALA A 92 -7.83 8.92 -7.97
CA ALA A 92 -8.16 8.82 -9.38
C ALA A 92 -7.89 7.40 -9.90
N ALA A 93 -6.74 6.82 -9.54
CA ALA A 93 -6.40 5.43 -9.87
C ALA A 93 -7.42 4.45 -9.27
N ALA A 94 -7.77 4.60 -7.98
CA ALA A 94 -8.76 3.73 -7.33
C ALA A 94 -10.19 3.90 -7.88
N ALA A 95 -10.52 5.02 -8.52
CA ALA A 95 -11.81 5.27 -9.14
C ALA A 95 -11.85 4.92 -10.64
N ALA A 96 -10.69 4.64 -11.25
CA ALA A 96 -10.62 4.23 -12.65
C ALA A 96 -11.26 2.85 -12.81
N ALA A 97 -12.14 2.70 -13.81
CA ALA A 97 -12.88 1.46 -14.05
C ALA A 97 -11.96 0.24 -14.29
N ASP A 98 -10.74 0.50 -14.78
CA ASP A 98 -9.77 -0.54 -15.13
C ASP A 98 -8.92 -1.01 -13.93
N VAL A 99 -9.03 -0.36 -12.76
CA VAL A 99 -8.32 -0.77 -11.55
C VAL A 99 -9.25 -1.62 -10.68
N ALA A 100 -9.45 -2.86 -11.11
CA ALA A 100 -10.20 -3.87 -10.35
C ALA A 100 -9.26 -4.70 -9.44
N PRO A 101 -9.79 -5.28 -8.35
CA PRO A 101 -9.07 -6.33 -7.63
C PRO A 101 -8.68 -7.46 -8.59
N TYR A 102 -7.43 -7.90 -8.50
CA TYR A 102 -6.90 -8.98 -9.34
C TYR A 102 -6.35 -10.11 -8.48
N THR A 103 -6.27 -11.30 -9.07
CA THR A 103 -5.65 -12.47 -8.45
C THR A 103 -4.20 -12.56 -8.90
N ALA A 104 -3.28 -12.73 -7.97
CA ALA A 104 -1.89 -13.06 -8.26
C ALA A 104 -1.59 -14.50 -7.83
N ARG A 105 -0.99 -15.28 -8.73
CA ARG A 105 -0.56 -16.65 -8.42
C ARG A 105 0.89 -16.66 -7.97
N VAL A 106 1.15 -17.22 -6.79
CA VAL A 106 2.52 -17.46 -6.33
C VAL A 106 3.11 -18.64 -7.10
N THR A 107 4.25 -18.43 -7.76
CA THR A 107 4.95 -19.45 -8.55
C THR A 107 6.16 -20.04 -7.81
N GLY A 108 6.64 -19.36 -6.77
CA GLY A 108 7.74 -19.86 -5.96
C GLY A 108 8.24 -18.87 -4.92
N VAL A 109 9.33 -19.26 -4.26
CA VAL A 109 10.10 -18.43 -3.33
C VAL A 109 11.44 -18.15 -3.97
N ALA A 110 11.90 -16.90 -3.92
CA ALA A 110 13.20 -16.49 -4.41
C ALA A 110 13.94 -15.64 -3.37
N ARG A 111 15.24 -15.44 -3.62
CA ARG A 111 16.13 -14.59 -2.84
C ARG A 111 17.06 -13.83 -3.76
N GLY A 112 17.43 -12.62 -3.35
CA GLY A 112 18.40 -11.76 -4.01
C GLY A 112 19.57 -11.42 -3.08
N ASP A 113 20.44 -10.55 -3.56
CA ASP A 113 21.62 -10.03 -2.86
C ASP A 113 21.42 -8.60 -2.33
N PHE A 114 20.22 -8.03 -2.53
CA PHE A 114 19.84 -6.70 -2.11
C PHE A 114 18.85 -6.73 -0.93
N PHE A 115 18.95 -5.77 -0.01
CA PHE A 115 18.18 -5.74 1.24
C PHE A 115 16.66 -5.88 1.05
N TYR A 116 16.07 -5.16 0.08
CA TYR A 116 14.62 -5.24 -0.20
C TYR A 116 14.21 -6.48 -1.01
N GLN A 117 15.17 -7.33 -1.39
CA GLN A 117 14.96 -8.59 -2.11
C GLN A 117 15.59 -9.77 -1.35
N CYS A 118 15.64 -9.72 -0.02
CA CYS A 118 16.23 -10.78 0.80
C CYS A 118 15.54 -12.15 0.59
N VAL A 119 14.23 -12.23 0.84
CA VAL A 119 13.37 -13.38 0.52
C VAL A 119 12.02 -12.84 0.08
N TYR A 120 11.50 -13.33 -1.05
CA TYR A 120 10.26 -12.84 -1.62
C TYR A 120 9.50 -13.94 -2.37
N LEU A 121 8.19 -13.74 -2.52
CA LEU A 121 7.34 -14.60 -3.33
C LEU A 121 7.40 -14.14 -4.78
N LEU A 122 7.63 -15.07 -5.70
CA LEU A 122 7.48 -14.83 -7.13
C LEU A 122 6.00 -14.92 -7.47
N LEU A 123 5.51 -13.92 -8.21
CA LEU A 123 4.16 -13.89 -8.74
C LEU A 123 4.21 -14.18 -10.25
N GLU A 124 3.24 -14.93 -10.75
CA GLU A 124 3.04 -15.08 -12.18
C GLU A 124 2.71 -13.72 -12.82
N PRO A 125 3.38 -13.34 -13.92
CA PRO A 125 2.98 -12.18 -14.70
C PRO A 125 1.69 -12.52 -15.46
N THR A 126 0.57 -12.01 -14.99
CA THR A 126 -0.73 -12.11 -15.68
C THR A 126 -1.05 -10.77 -16.36
N PRO A 127 -1.65 -10.78 -17.57
CA PRO A 127 -2.14 -9.57 -18.23
C PRO A 127 -3.16 -8.80 -17.41
#